data_AF-A8QAE2-F1
#
_entry.id   AF-A8QAE2-F1
#
_cell.length_a   1.000
_cell.length_b   1.000
_cell.length_c   1.000
_cell.angle_alpha   90.00
_cell.angle_beta   90.00
_cell.angle_gamma   90.00
#
_symmetry.space_group_name_H-M   'P 1'
#
loop_
_entity.id
_entity.type
_entity.pdbx_description
1 polymer ?
#
loop_
_entity_poly.entity_id
_entity_poly.type
_entity_poly.pdbx_seq_one_letter_code
_entity_poly.pdbx_strand_id
1 'polypeptide(L)'
;MSRWGGAWHLSRETLPVMLCALAGLLFSGLELDTMTSWRAFVKVDKFLILVPIMLNLKGNLEMNLSMRMATEANIGEIDHRRTRQLIVKGNMTLLQVQALIVASAAGIMSFILGNHERDTPLPESFPSQLSFRMRRGPVHSTKPPIDKALQLRDGYFEFALVLAVSQLAASLSSAVQGSFICALVVWARQLGFDPDNMVIPIAGSLGDLTTLTLLGLLSAALLYFEGTGIATIVFLGLIILCVICMFFTLRNVYVRELLAYGWGPLFAAAAISSMAGLVLEKNASHYEGYPLLAPVVAGMPSIAAAVHTSRLSSALHANTFKARTRPVHAPYVPLVEQDERQEGTAAASNECDPPTQLAASSLSPWMVSWWTQLAEQLIESLSPQGDDWIVPLTLVFNVVMIQVVFFTVLFMTGVMQFGLAFFVCLVFSISLLAGFALVFAHTLCLFLWYWDYDPDTTCMPFTTALVDICGQLILLLTYNVAIFLGDRITTTL
;
A
#
# COMPACT_ATOMS: atom_id res chain seq x y z
N MET A 1 -20.56 -6.66 26.26
CA MET A 1 -21.35 -6.62 25.00
C MET A 1 -21.48 -8.05 24.49
N SER A 2 -22.63 -8.49 23.97
CA SER A 2 -22.69 -9.80 23.28
C SER A 2 -21.82 -9.73 22.01
N ARG A 3 -21.25 -10.88 21.60
CA ARG A 3 -20.45 -11.00 20.36
C ARG A 3 -21.15 -10.36 19.15
N TRP A 4 -22.45 -10.56 19.03
CA TRP A 4 -23.31 -9.95 18.02
C TRP A 4 -23.51 -8.44 18.18
N GLY A 5 -23.61 -7.94 19.41
CA GLY A 5 -23.70 -6.51 19.68
C GLY A 5 -22.44 -5.75 19.26
N GLY A 6 -21.26 -6.36 19.44
CA GLY A 6 -19.99 -5.81 18.96
C GLY A 6 -19.91 -5.77 17.43
N ALA A 7 -20.28 -6.87 16.76
CA ALA A 7 -20.35 -6.92 15.29
C ALA A 7 -21.31 -5.85 14.72
N TRP A 8 -22.50 -5.72 15.30
CA TRP A 8 -23.47 -4.71 14.87
C TRP A 8 -22.96 -3.27 15.06
N HIS A 9 -22.29 -3.01 16.19
CA HIS A 9 -21.67 -1.70 16.45
C HIS A 9 -20.61 -1.38 15.40
N LEU A 10 -19.70 -2.32 15.15
CA LEU A 10 -18.65 -2.19 14.13
C LEU A 10 -19.24 -1.93 12.74
N SER A 11 -20.26 -2.68 12.33
CA SER A 11 -20.95 -2.45 11.05
C SER A 11 -21.56 -1.06 10.97
N ARG A 12 -22.22 -0.58 12.03
CA ARG A 12 -22.84 0.75 12.03
C ARG A 12 -21.85 1.89 11.88
N GLU A 13 -20.64 1.74 12.43
CA GLU A 13 -19.58 2.74 12.30
C GLU A 13 -18.86 2.65 10.96
N THR A 14 -18.50 1.45 10.51
CA THR A 14 -17.65 1.26 9.34
C THR A 14 -18.41 1.31 8.00
N LEU A 15 -19.64 0.79 7.92
CA LEU A 15 -20.42 0.73 6.67
C LEU A 15 -20.58 2.10 5.98
N PRO A 16 -21.11 3.15 6.65
CA PRO A 16 -21.34 4.43 5.98
C PRO A 16 -20.02 5.07 5.52
N VAL A 17 -18.97 4.91 6.31
CA VAL A 17 -17.64 5.45 6.03
C VAL A 17 -17.01 4.73 4.83
N MET A 18 -17.10 3.41 4.77
CA MET A 18 -16.61 2.62 3.64
C MET A 18 -17.42 2.84 2.36
N LEU A 19 -18.73 3.14 2.44
CA LEU A 19 -19.52 3.59 1.29
C LEU A 19 -19.03 4.94 0.75
N CYS A 20 -18.75 5.90 1.64
CA CYS A 20 -18.13 7.16 1.24
C CYS A 20 -16.74 6.93 0.62
N ALA A 21 -15.97 5.99 1.16
CA ALA A 21 -14.65 5.66 0.64
C ALA A 21 -14.71 5.08 -0.77
N LEU A 22 -15.65 4.17 -1.01
CA LEU A 22 -15.93 3.63 -2.33
C LEU A 22 -16.30 4.73 -3.34
N ALA A 23 -17.11 5.71 -2.94
CA ALA A 23 -17.43 6.85 -3.81
C ALA A 23 -16.17 7.66 -4.15
N GLY A 24 -15.27 7.90 -3.17
CA GLY A 24 -13.99 8.55 -3.39
C GLY A 24 -13.10 7.79 -4.39
N LEU A 25 -13.01 6.47 -4.26
CA LEU A 25 -12.29 5.61 -5.20
C LEU A 25 -12.87 5.66 -6.62
N LEU A 26 -14.21 5.67 -6.75
CA LEU A 26 -14.88 5.84 -8.04
C LEU A 26 -14.55 7.18 -8.67
N PHE A 27 -14.64 8.28 -7.90
CA PHE A 27 -14.31 9.62 -8.40
C PHE A 27 -12.84 9.73 -8.80
N SER A 28 -11.93 9.12 -8.04
CA SER A 28 -10.51 9.06 -8.40
C SER A 28 -10.31 8.33 -9.74
N GLY A 29 -10.99 7.20 -9.96
CA GLY A 29 -10.95 6.48 -11.24
C GLY A 29 -11.48 7.30 -12.43
N LEU A 30 -12.59 8.02 -12.25
CA LEU A 30 -13.15 8.92 -13.27
C LEU A 30 -12.25 10.13 -13.56
N GLU A 31 -11.65 10.68 -12.51
CA GLU A 31 -10.70 11.78 -12.63
C GLU A 31 -9.46 11.35 -13.40
N LEU A 32 -8.93 10.16 -13.13
CA LEU A 32 -7.80 9.60 -13.88
C LEU A 32 -8.11 9.51 -15.37
N ASP A 33 -9.29 9.00 -15.75
CA ASP A 33 -9.72 8.92 -17.14
C ASP A 33 -9.73 10.31 -17.81
N THR A 34 -10.32 11.29 -17.12
CA THR A 34 -10.34 12.69 -17.57
C THR A 34 -8.93 13.27 -17.71
N MET A 35 -8.05 13.01 -16.75
CA MET A 35 -6.67 13.49 -16.72
C MET A 35 -5.83 12.97 -17.88
N THR A 36 -6.10 11.75 -18.36
CA THR A 36 -5.35 11.20 -19.51
C THR A 36 -5.50 12.02 -20.78
N SER A 37 -6.58 12.80 -20.90
CA SER A 37 -6.85 13.68 -22.05
C SER A 37 -6.17 15.06 -21.95
N TRP A 38 -5.64 15.42 -20.78
CA TRP A 38 -5.08 16.76 -20.55
C TRP A 38 -3.76 16.95 -21.32
N ARG A 39 -3.52 18.18 -21.79
CA ARG A 39 -2.33 18.54 -22.58
C ARG A 39 -1.01 18.16 -21.91
N ALA A 40 -0.93 18.20 -20.58
CA ALA A 40 0.26 17.82 -19.83
C ALA A 40 0.59 16.33 -19.98
N PHE A 41 -0.39 15.45 -19.82
CA PHE A 41 -0.22 14.00 -19.94
C PHE A 41 -0.03 13.55 -21.39
N VAL A 42 -0.63 14.26 -22.35
CA VAL A 42 -0.41 13.99 -23.78
C VAL A 42 0.98 14.43 -24.25
N LYS A 43 1.50 15.55 -23.71
CA LYS A 43 2.82 16.07 -24.08
C LYS A 43 3.97 15.34 -23.39
N VAL A 44 3.76 14.93 -22.14
CA VAL A 44 4.75 14.23 -21.31
C VAL A 44 4.12 12.91 -20.84
N ASP A 45 4.33 11.87 -21.65
CA ASP A 45 3.92 10.47 -21.42
C ASP A 45 4.31 9.94 -20.04
N LYS A 46 5.45 10.38 -19.51
CA LYS A 46 5.97 10.04 -18.18
C LYS A 46 4.99 10.32 -17.05
N PHE A 47 4.13 11.34 -17.16
CA PHE A 47 3.13 11.61 -16.13
C PHE A 47 2.11 10.48 -16.00
N LEU A 48 1.77 9.75 -17.07
CA LEU A 48 0.87 8.61 -16.99
C LEU A 48 1.50 7.43 -16.26
N ILE A 49 2.78 7.14 -16.56
CA ILE A 49 3.56 6.09 -15.85
C ILE A 49 3.71 6.42 -14.36
N LEU A 50 3.78 7.71 -14.03
CA LEU A 50 3.93 8.19 -12.66
C LEU A 50 2.68 7.98 -11.80
N VAL A 51 1.46 8.02 -12.38
CA VAL A 51 0.22 7.99 -11.60
C VAL A 51 0.10 6.73 -10.72
N PRO A 52 0.19 5.49 -11.24
CA PRO A 52 -0.02 4.30 -10.42
C PRO A 52 1.05 4.17 -9.32
N ILE A 53 2.29 4.53 -9.65
CA ILE A 53 3.42 4.51 -8.71
C ILE A 53 3.16 5.50 -7.56
N MET A 54 2.73 6.72 -7.88
CA MET A 54 2.44 7.74 -6.87
C MET A 54 1.24 7.37 -5.99
N LEU A 55 0.14 6.89 -6.57
CA LEU A 55 -1.06 6.52 -5.81
C LEU A 55 -0.76 5.42 -4.80
N ASN A 56 -0.13 4.33 -5.24
CA ASN A 56 0.21 3.23 -4.34
C ASN A 56 1.18 3.67 -3.22
N LEU A 57 2.29 4.30 -3.60
CA LEU A 57 3.31 4.70 -2.64
C LEU A 57 2.78 5.68 -1.60
N LYS A 58 2.00 6.66 -2.03
CA LYS A 58 1.48 7.71 -1.17
C LYS A 58 0.27 7.25 -0.35
N GLY A 59 -0.63 6.46 -0.94
CA GLY A 59 -1.73 5.82 -0.22
C GLY A 59 -1.22 5.02 0.98
N ASN A 60 -0.13 4.27 0.80
CA ASN A 60 0.52 3.53 1.89
C ASN A 60 1.09 4.45 2.99
N LEU A 61 1.68 5.61 2.62
CA LEU A 61 2.21 6.57 3.61
C LEU A 61 1.10 7.18 4.47
N GLU A 62 -0.02 7.55 3.85
CA GLU A 62 -1.14 8.20 4.52
C GLU A 62 -1.96 7.21 5.35
N MET A 63 -2.06 5.98 4.88
CA MET A 63 -2.64 4.88 5.64
C MET A 63 -1.80 4.56 6.88
N ASN A 64 -0.46 4.49 6.74
CA ASN A 64 0.44 4.33 7.87
C ASN A 64 0.34 5.48 8.87
N LEU A 65 0.22 6.73 8.39
CA LEU A 65 -0.05 7.87 9.27
C LEU A 65 -1.35 7.68 10.04
N SER A 66 -2.41 7.26 9.34
CA SER A 66 -3.74 7.13 9.92
C SER A 66 -3.78 6.07 11.02
N MET A 67 -3.16 4.90 10.80
CA MET A 67 -3.07 3.85 11.82
C MET A 67 -2.27 4.31 13.03
N ARG A 68 -1.08 4.89 12.83
CA ARG A 68 -0.28 5.44 13.94
C ARG A 68 -1.07 6.44 14.77
N MET A 69 -1.77 7.36 14.11
CA MET A 69 -2.60 8.35 14.80
C MET A 69 -3.80 7.71 15.51
N ALA A 70 -4.40 6.66 14.95
CA ALA A 70 -5.52 5.93 15.56
C ALA A 70 -5.07 5.11 16.78
N THR A 71 -3.92 4.45 16.70
CA THR A 71 -3.27 3.76 17.83
C THR A 71 -3.00 4.72 18.98
N GLU A 72 -2.36 5.87 18.73
CA GLU A 72 -2.12 6.91 19.73
C GLU A 72 -3.43 7.48 20.33
N ALA A 73 -4.48 7.53 19.53
CA ALA A 73 -5.81 7.93 19.98
C ALA A 73 -6.46 6.90 20.91
N ASN A 74 -6.30 5.62 20.60
CA ASN A 74 -6.85 4.51 21.38
C ASN A 74 -6.09 4.29 22.69
N ILE A 75 -4.78 4.49 22.70
CA ILE A 75 -3.95 4.48 23.91
C ILE A 75 -4.25 5.70 24.80
N GLY A 76 -4.68 6.82 24.21
CA GLY A 76 -5.04 8.05 24.94
C GLY A 76 -3.92 9.09 25.04
N GLU A 77 -2.81 8.89 24.33
CA GLU A 77 -1.67 9.83 24.31
C GLU A 77 -2.06 11.19 23.70
N ILE A 78 -3.00 11.22 22.75
CA ILE A 78 -3.47 12.46 22.11
C ILE A 78 -4.45 13.27 22.96
N ASP A 79 -4.91 12.76 24.10
CA ASP A 79 -5.84 13.47 24.97
C ASP A 79 -5.15 14.72 25.58
N HIS A 80 -3.84 14.63 25.82
CA HIS A 80 -3.02 15.72 26.31
C HIS A 80 -2.59 16.68 25.19
N ARG A 81 -2.95 17.97 25.30
CA ARG A 81 -2.70 18.98 24.23
C ARG A 81 -1.22 19.11 23.84
N ARG A 82 -0.28 19.01 24.79
CA ARG A 82 1.16 19.11 24.51
C ARG A 82 1.65 17.89 23.74
N THR A 83 1.34 16.69 24.23
CA THR A 83 1.69 15.41 23.57
C THR A 83 1.07 15.33 22.19
N ARG A 84 -0.22 15.63 22.05
CA ARG A 84 -0.92 15.73 20.77
C ARG A 84 -0.20 16.63 19.76
N GLN A 85 0.24 17.81 20.18
CA GLN A 85 0.95 18.72 19.28
C GLN A 85 2.31 18.16 18.83
N LEU A 86 3.01 17.42 19.70
CA LEU A 86 4.28 16.78 19.36
C LEU A 86 4.07 15.60 18.40
N ILE A 87 3.08 14.75 18.65
CA ILE A 87 2.71 13.63 17.78
C ILE A 87 2.26 14.14 16.40
N VAL A 88 1.32 15.09 16.35
CA VAL A 88 0.82 15.65 15.10
C VAL A 88 1.93 16.35 14.31
N LYS A 89 2.71 17.24 14.94
CA LYS A 89 3.79 17.94 14.23
C LYS A 89 4.88 16.99 13.76
N GLY A 90 5.26 16.01 14.58
CA GLY A 90 6.26 15.00 14.22
C GLY A 90 5.83 14.16 13.03
N ASN A 91 4.60 13.65 13.08
CA ASN A 91 4.04 12.86 12.00
C ASN A 91 3.84 13.68 10.72
N MET A 92 3.49 14.95 10.82
CA MET A 92 3.41 15.85 9.65
C MET A 92 4.77 16.08 9.00
N THR A 93 5.83 16.34 9.79
CA THR A 93 7.17 16.53 9.21
C THR A 93 7.73 15.23 8.65
N LEU A 94 7.45 14.09 9.30
CA LEU A 94 7.81 12.77 8.80
C LEU A 94 7.12 12.48 7.46
N LEU A 95 5.80 12.70 7.38
CA LEU A 95 5.04 12.49 6.16
C LEU A 95 5.59 13.36 5.01
N GLN A 96 5.99 14.60 5.27
CA GLN A 96 6.61 15.45 4.26
C GLN A 96 7.94 14.90 3.75
N VAL A 97 8.81 14.42 4.64
CA VAL A 97 10.09 13.79 4.26
C VAL A 97 9.86 12.55 3.42
N GLN A 98 8.95 11.68 3.87
CA GLN A 98 8.59 10.46 3.15
C GLN A 98 8.01 10.78 1.78
N ALA A 99 7.02 11.67 1.70
CA ALA A 99 6.41 12.08 0.44
C ALA A 99 7.41 12.66 -0.56
N LEU A 100 8.32 13.54 -0.12
CA LEU A 100 9.31 14.17 -0.99
C LEU A 100 10.34 13.18 -1.52
N ILE A 101 10.82 12.26 -0.69
CA ILE A 101 11.79 11.22 -1.09
C ILE A 101 11.12 10.20 -2.02
N VAL A 102 9.96 9.70 -1.63
CA VAL A 102 9.20 8.70 -2.39
C VAL A 102 8.77 9.26 -3.75
N ALA A 103 8.29 10.50 -3.82
CA ALA A 103 7.94 11.14 -5.07
C ALA A 103 9.15 11.40 -5.97
N SER A 104 10.31 11.73 -5.40
CA SER A 104 11.54 11.85 -6.19
C SER A 104 11.94 10.50 -6.80
N ALA A 105 11.84 9.41 -6.05
CA ALA A 105 12.12 8.07 -6.55
C ALA A 105 11.11 7.66 -7.63
N ALA A 106 9.82 7.94 -7.43
CA ALA A 106 8.76 7.69 -8.40
C ALA A 106 8.98 8.48 -9.71
N GLY A 107 9.36 9.75 -9.61
CA GLY A 107 9.67 10.60 -10.77
C GLY A 107 10.90 10.12 -11.56
N ILE A 108 11.96 9.70 -10.87
CA ILE A 108 13.14 9.10 -11.51
C ILE A 108 12.75 7.79 -12.23
N MET A 109 11.99 6.92 -11.55
CA MET A 109 11.56 5.63 -12.10
C MET A 109 10.65 5.81 -13.32
N SER A 110 9.67 6.71 -13.24
CA SER A 110 8.81 7.08 -14.38
C SER A 110 9.62 7.60 -15.57
N PHE A 111 10.64 8.44 -15.33
CA PHE A 111 11.49 8.94 -16.40
C PHE A 111 12.33 7.84 -17.07
N ILE A 112 12.90 6.92 -16.29
CA ILE A 112 13.67 5.78 -16.81
C ILE A 112 12.77 4.86 -17.64
N LEU A 113 11.59 4.49 -17.12
CA LEU A 113 10.63 3.64 -17.80
C LEU A 113 10.14 4.27 -19.11
N GLY A 114 9.78 5.55 -19.08
CA GLY A 114 9.32 6.27 -20.27
C GLY A 114 10.39 6.45 -21.35
N ASN A 115 11.69 6.38 -21.00
CA ASN A 115 12.75 6.39 -22.00
C ASN A 115 12.92 5.02 -22.66
N HIS A 116 12.83 3.92 -21.90
CA HIS A 116 12.94 2.57 -22.47
C HIS A 116 11.81 2.25 -23.46
N GLU A 117 10.60 2.74 -23.21
CA GLU A 117 9.44 2.51 -24.09
C GLU A 117 9.56 3.24 -25.44
N ARG A 118 10.29 4.36 -25.48
CA ARG A 118 10.59 5.09 -26.73
C ARG A 118 11.59 4.34 -27.63
N ASP A 119 12.41 3.44 -27.08
CA ASP A 119 13.52 2.78 -27.78
C ASP A 119 13.16 1.39 -28.34
N THR A 120 11.99 0.82 -28.03
CA THR A 120 11.54 -0.47 -28.60
C THR A 120 11.03 -0.32 -30.04
N PRO A 121 11.70 -0.89 -31.07
CA PRO A 121 11.22 -0.84 -32.46
C PRO A 121 10.07 -1.83 -32.66
N LEU A 122 8.98 -1.38 -33.27
CA LEU A 122 7.85 -2.26 -33.66
C LEU A 122 8.28 -3.25 -34.76
N PRO A 123 7.81 -4.52 -34.74
CA PRO A 123 7.99 -5.45 -35.85
C PRO A 123 7.28 -4.94 -37.12
N GLU A 124 7.99 -4.89 -38.25
CA GLU A 124 7.51 -4.45 -39.57
C GLU A 124 6.49 -5.42 -40.20
N SER A 125 5.29 -5.60 -39.64
CA SER A 125 4.20 -6.30 -40.34
C SER A 125 2.82 -6.13 -39.68
N PHE A 126 2.18 -4.95 -39.82
CA PHE A 126 0.74 -4.84 -39.58
C PHE A 126 0.03 -3.96 -40.62
N PRO A 127 -1.13 -4.38 -41.16
CA PRO A 127 -1.87 -3.64 -42.18
C PRO A 127 -2.52 -2.36 -41.62
N SER A 128 -2.61 -1.37 -42.51
CA SER A 128 -2.77 0.08 -42.32
C SER A 128 -4.07 0.58 -41.67
N GLN A 129 -4.87 -0.26 -41.01
CA GLN A 129 -6.05 0.16 -40.25
C GLN A 129 -5.91 -0.02 -38.72
N LEU A 130 -4.94 -0.83 -38.27
CA LEU A 130 -4.60 -0.97 -36.84
C LEU A 130 -3.66 0.14 -36.34
N SER A 131 -3.12 0.96 -37.25
CA SER A 131 -2.20 2.07 -36.97
C SER A 131 -2.89 3.33 -36.42
N PHE A 132 -4.23 3.36 -36.37
CA PHE A 132 -4.97 4.53 -35.85
C PHE A 132 -5.16 4.51 -34.33
N ARG A 133 -5.13 3.35 -33.66
CA ARG A 133 -5.38 3.25 -32.20
C ARG A 133 -4.14 2.98 -31.33
N MET A 134 -3.04 2.54 -31.95
CA MET A 134 -1.69 2.54 -31.33
C MET A 134 -1.06 3.95 -31.32
N ARG A 135 -1.84 4.97 -31.66
CA ARG A 135 -1.46 6.38 -31.71
C ARG A 135 -2.14 7.14 -30.55
N ARG A 136 -1.77 6.85 -29.30
CA ARG A 136 -2.02 7.81 -28.21
C ARG A 136 -0.93 8.89 -28.29
N GLY A 137 -1.16 9.82 -29.21
CA GLY A 137 -0.34 11.00 -29.50
C GLY A 137 -0.66 11.51 -30.91
N PRO A 138 -1.24 12.71 -31.10
CA PRO A 138 -1.42 13.25 -32.43
C PRO A 138 -0.05 13.55 -33.03
N VAL A 139 0.15 13.02 -34.23
CA VAL A 139 1.33 13.26 -35.04
C VAL A 139 1.45 14.73 -35.41
N HIS A 140 2.57 15.32 -35.00
CA HIS A 140 3.57 15.96 -35.85
C HIS A 140 4.66 16.55 -34.95
N SER A 141 5.78 15.85 -34.84
CA SER A 141 7.07 16.53 -34.69
C SER A 141 8.11 15.74 -35.45
N THR A 142 8.03 15.82 -36.78
CA THR A 142 9.21 15.69 -37.63
C THR A 142 10.13 16.88 -37.29
N LYS A 143 10.83 16.81 -36.16
CA LYS A 143 11.97 17.71 -35.95
C LYS A 143 13.07 17.23 -36.92
N PRO A 144 13.69 18.14 -37.70
CA PRO A 144 14.81 17.85 -38.60
C PRO A 144 16.01 17.34 -37.78
N PRO A 145 17.14 16.87 -38.36
CA PRO A 145 18.19 16.18 -37.62
C PRO A 145 18.64 17.06 -36.45
N ILE A 146 18.29 16.66 -35.24
CA ILE A 146 18.39 17.50 -34.05
C ILE A 146 19.84 17.47 -33.57
N ASP A 147 20.44 18.65 -33.41
CA ASP A 147 21.69 18.82 -32.68
C ASP A 147 21.61 18.08 -31.33
N LYS A 148 22.57 17.20 -31.04
CA LYS A 148 22.62 16.43 -29.78
C LYS A 148 22.48 17.33 -28.54
N ALA A 149 22.98 18.57 -28.61
CA ALA A 149 22.83 19.57 -27.55
C ALA A 149 21.37 20.01 -27.30
N LEU A 150 20.55 20.11 -28.35
CA LEU A 150 19.13 20.48 -28.23
C LEU A 150 18.29 19.31 -27.69
N GLN A 151 18.65 18.08 -28.06
CA GLN A 151 18.02 16.86 -27.53
C GLN A 151 18.36 16.64 -26.04
N LEU A 152 19.62 16.86 -25.64
CA LEU A 152 20.03 16.83 -24.23
C LEU A 152 19.35 17.93 -23.40
N ARG A 153 19.20 19.13 -23.98
CA ARG A 153 18.51 20.25 -23.34
C ARG A 153 17.01 19.97 -23.14
N ASP A 154 16.34 19.47 -24.17
CA ASP A 154 14.92 19.09 -24.09
C ASP A 154 14.73 17.95 -23.06
N GLY A 155 15.62 16.95 -23.02
CA GLY A 155 15.58 15.85 -22.05
C GLY A 155 15.81 16.29 -20.59
N TYR A 156 16.73 17.24 -20.35
CA TYR A 156 16.95 17.79 -19.01
C TYR A 156 15.73 18.56 -18.50
N PHE A 157 15.13 19.40 -19.34
CA PHE A 157 13.95 20.17 -18.93
C PHE A 157 12.74 19.28 -18.67
N GLU A 158 12.54 18.23 -19.48
CA GLU A 158 11.51 17.21 -19.25
C GLU A 158 11.75 16.44 -17.93
N PHE A 159 13.01 16.05 -17.67
CA PHE A 159 13.39 15.39 -16.42
C PHE A 159 13.12 16.27 -15.18
N ALA A 160 13.62 17.51 -15.21
CA ALA A 160 13.43 18.46 -14.13
C ALA A 160 11.94 18.78 -13.91
N LEU A 161 11.15 18.86 -14.99
CA LEU A 161 9.70 19.06 -14.91
C LEU A 161 9.01 17.88 -14.21
N VAL A 162 9.31 16.64 -14.60
CA VAL A 162 8.71 15.44 -13.98
C VAL A 162 9.04 15.35 -12.50
N LEU A 163 10.29 15.63 -12.11
CA LEU A 163 10.69 15.64 -10.69
C LEU A 163 10.03 16.77 -9.90
N ALA A 164 9.99 17.98 -10.46
CA ALA A 164 9.37 19.12 -9.78
C ALA A 164 7.86 18.90 -9.56
N VAL A 165 7.16 18.43 -10.59
CA VAL A 165 5.71 18.16 -10.53
C VAL A 165 5.40 17.03 -9.54
N SER A 166 6.10 15.90 -9.64
CA SER A 166 5.87 14.74 -8.75
C SER A 166 6.08 15.12 -7.27
N GLN A 167 7.21 15.78 -6.95
CA GLN A 167 7.51 16.17 -5.58
C GLN A 167 6.57 17.27 -5.06
N LEU A 168 6.24 18.27 -5.88
CA LEU A 168 5.34 19.35 -5.47
C LEU A 168 3.92 18.82 -5.22
N ALA A 169 3.42 17.96 -6.12
CA ALA A 169 2.12 17.31 -5.97
C ALA A 169 2.07 16.44 -4.72
N ALA A 170 3.09 15.59 -4.52
CA ALA A 170 3.16 14.72 -3.35
C ALA A 170 3.22 15.54 -2.03
N SER A 171 4.09 16.56 -1.97
CA SER A 171 4.26 17.40 -0.79
C SER A 171 2.99 18.18 -0.44
N LEU A 172 2.37 18.85 -1.43
CA LEU A 172 1.14 19.62 -1.20
C LEU A 172 -0.02 18.69 -0.81
N SER A 173 -0.18 17.58 -1.53
CA SER A 173 -1.22 16.60 -1.25
C SER A 173 -1.04 16.00 0.15
N SER A 174 0.19 15.65 0.56
CA SER A 174 0.46 15.10 1.89
C SER A 174 0.31 16.15 2.99
N ALA A 175 0.54 17.43 2.69
CA ALA A 175 0.27 18.50 3.65
C ALA A 175 -1.23 18.64 3.91
N VAL A 176 -2.04 18.60 2.84
CA VAL A 176 -3.51 18.70 2.92
C VAL A 176 -4.08 17.47 3.62
N GLN A 177 -3.74 16.27 3.15
CA GLN A 177 -4.26 15.00 3.67
C GLN A 177 -3.74 14.67 5.05
N GLY A 178 -2.45 14.83 5.31
CA GLY A 178 -1.90 14.59 6.64
C GLY A 178 -2.55 15.48 7.70
N SER A 179 -2.77 16.76 7.38
CA SER A 179 -3.46 17.69 8.27
C SER A 179 -4.92 17.28 8.48
N PHE A 180 -5.59 16.87 7.40
CA PHE A 180 -6.98 16.42 7.44
C PHE A 180 -7.15 15.13 8.27
N ILE A 181 -6.31 14.12 8.06
CA ILE A 181 -6.28 12.87 8.83
C ILE A 181 -6.04 13.16 10.30
N CYS A 182 -5.02 13.96 10.62
CA CYS A 182 -4.73 14.32 12.02
C CYS A 182 -5.91 15.06 12.68
N ALA A 183 -6.55 15.99 11.97
CA ALA A 183 -7.74 16.69 12.47
C ALA A 183 -8.92 15.73 12.66
N LEU A 184 -9.12 14.80 11.72
CA LEU A 184 -10.20 13.83 11.75
C LEU A 184 -10.06 12.85 12.91
N VAL A 185 -8.84 12.36 13.21
CA VAL A 185 -8.56 11.51 14.37
C VAL A 185 -8.89 12.22 15.68
N VAL A 186 -8.44 13.47 15.82
CA VAL A 186 -8.69 14.28 17.02
C VAL A 186 -10.18 14.56 17.18
N TRP A 187 -10.88 14.81 16.07
CA TRP A 187 -12.32 15.02 16.05
C TRP A 187 -13.11 13.74 16.38
N ALA A 188 -12.70 12.59 15.83
CA ALA A 188 -13.26 11.27 16.14
C ALA A 188 -13.18 10.98 17.64
N ARG A 189 -11.99 11.17 18.22
CA ARG A 189 -11.71 10.99 19.65
C ARG A 189 -12.58 11.89 20.53
N GLN A 190 -12.80 13.14 20.14
CA GLN A 190 -13.65 14.08 20.89
C GLN A 190 -15.13 13.70 20.90
N LEU A 191 -15.62 13.07 19.83
CA LEU A 191 -17.00 12.60 19.71
C LEU A 191 -17.21 11.18 20.26
N GLY A 192 -16.13 10.51 20.70
CA GLY A 192 -16.17 9.15 21.22
C GLY A 192 -16.30 8.07 20.14
N PHE A 193 -16.03 8.40 18.87
CA PHE A 193 -15.95 7.42 17.79
C PHE A 193 -14.58 6.74 17.79
N ASP A 194 -14.55 5.45 17.45
CA ASP A 194 -13.32 4.70 17.25
C ASP A 194 -12.61 5.19 15.96
N PRO A 195 -11.41 5.80 16.06
CA PRO A 195 -10.70 6.32 14.91
C PRO A 195 -10.28 5.21 13.92
N ASP A 196 -10.09 3.96 14.38
CA ASP A 196 -9.77 2.84 13.49
C ASP A 196 -10.91 2.55 12.49
N ASN A 197 -12.16 2.76 12.92
CA ASN A 197 -13.35 2.47 12.12
C ASN A 197 -13.69 3.58 11.13
N MET A 198 -13.35 4.83 11.46
CA MET A 198 -13.78 6.01 10.71
C MET A 198 -12.65 6.63 9.87
N VAL A 199 -11.45 6.78 10.43
CA VAL A 199 -10.37 7.55 9.79
C VAL A 199 -9.73 6.74 8.66
N ILE A 200 -9.50 5.45 8.89
CA ILE A 200 -8.77 4.57 7.96
C ILE A 200 -9.44 4.50 6.57
N PRO A 201 -10.76 4.27 6.43
CA PRO A 201 -11.39 4.26 5.10
C PRO A 201 -11.43 5.63 4.42
N ILE A 202 -11.58 6.70 5.20
CA ILE A 202 -11.59 8.07 4.67
C ILE A 202 -10.20 8.45 4.14
N ALA A 203 -9.15 8.08 4.87
CA ALA A 203 -7.77 8.34 4.48
C ALA A 203 -7.42 7.65 3.15
N GLY A 204 -7.78 6.36 3.01
CA GLY A 204 -7.47 5.60 1.80
C GLY A 204 -8.12 6.15 0.52
N SER A 205 -9.35 6.65 0.62
CA SER A 205 -10.13 7.09 -0.56
C SER A 205 -9.92 8.56 -0.94
N LEU A 206 -9.90 9.47 0.04
CA LEU A 206 -9.56 10.87 -0.21
C LEU A 206 -8.09 11.02 -0.58
N GLY A 207 -7.24 10.11 -0.08
CA GLY A 207 -5.86 9.84 -0.49
C GLY A 207 -5.64 9.99 -1.99
N ASP A 208 -6.28 9.11 -2.73
CA ASP A 208 -6.06 9.00 -4.17
C ASP A 208 -6.65 10.19 -4.93
N LEU A 209 -7.85 10.62 -4.53
CA LEU A 209 -8.53 11.75 -5.18
C LEU A 209 -7.72 13.04 -5.08
N THR A 210 -7.25 13.44 -3.88
CA THR A 210 -6.49 14.71 -3.81
C THR A 210 -5.11 14.61 -4.48
N THR A 211 -4.52 13.41 -4.52
CA THR A 211 -3.24 13.19 -5.20
C THR A 211 -3.39 13.40 -6.70
N LEU A 212 -4.43 12.80 -7.31
CA LEU A 212 -4.72 12.98 -8.72
C LEU A 212 -4.99 14.44 -9.03
N THR A 213 -5.98 15.07 -8.39
CA THR A 213 -6.31 16.49 -8.61
C THR A 213 -5.08 17.39 -8.60
N LEU A 214 -4.23 17.27 -7.59
CA LEU A 214 -3.03 18.10 -7.46
C LEU A 214 -1.97 17.75 -8.50
N LEU A 215 -1.78 16.47 -8.83
CA LEU A 215 -0.87 16.05 -9.89
C LEU A 215 -1.30 16.62 -11.24
N GLY A 216 -2.58 16.55 -11.59
CA GLY A 216 -3.07 17.11 -12.85
C GLY A 216 -2.97 18.62 -12.90
N LEU A 217 -3.40 19.32 -11.84
CA LEU A 217 -3.36 20.79 -11.81
C LEU A 217 -1.93 21.33 -11.84
N LEU A 218 -1.02 20.73 -11.05
CA LEU A 218 0.37 21.16 -11.00
C LEU A 218 1.14 20.77 -12.28
N SER A 219 0.86 19.60 -12.87
CA SER A 219 1.45 19.25 -14.16
C SER A 219 1.03 20.24 -15.25
N ALA A 220 -0.26 20.59 -15.32
CA ALA A 220 -0.75 21.59 -16.27
C ALA A 220 -0.15 22.99 -16.03
N ALA A 221 -0.01 23.41 -14.78
CA ALA A 221 0.57 24.70 -14.42
C ALA A 221 2.07 24.79 -14.74
N LEU A 222 2.86 23.78 -14.36
CA LEU A 222 4.31 23.79 -14.58
C LEU A 222 4.67 23.55 -16.06
N LEU A 223 3.81 22.86 -16.83
CA LEU A 223 3.99 22.69 -18.27
C LEU A 223 4.00 24.03 -19.02
N TYR A 224 3.26 25.04 -18.56
CA TYR A 224 3.27 26.37 -19.17
C TYR A 224 4.66 27.02 -19.13
N PHE A 225 5.47 26.64 -18.14
CA PHE A 225 6.83 27.12 -17.93
C PHE A 225 7.90 26.15 -18.44
N GLU A 226 7.52 25.15 -19.24
CA GLU A 226 8.46 24.21 -19.84
C GLU A 226 9.50 24.93 -20.71
N GLY A 227 10.77 24.55 -20.57
CA GLY A 227 11.89 25.22 -21.22
C GLY A 227 12.44 26.44 -20.46
N THR A 228 11.83 26.81 -19.33
CA THR A 228 12.38 27.78 -18.39
C THR A 228 13.08 27.08 -17.22
N GLY A 229 13.98 27.77 -16.51
CA GLY A 229 14.62 27.26 -15.30
C GLY A 229 13.69 27.12 -14.08
N ILE A 230 12.40 27.45 -14.19
CA ILE A 230 11.47 27.48 -13.04
C ILE A 230 11.31 26.09 -12.42
N ALA A 231 11.15 25.03 -13.22
CA ALA A 231 11.03 23.66 -12.72
C ALA A 231 12.26 23.25 -11.88
N THR A 232 13.45 23.65 -12.32
CA THR A 232 14.70 23.38 -11.59
C THR A 232 14.78 24.13 -10.26
N ILE A 233 14.29 25.37 -10.21
CA ILE A 233 14.24 26.17 -8.97
C ILE A 233 13.24 25.54 -7.99
N VAL A 234 12.06 25.13 -8.47
CA VAL A 234 11.06 24.44 -7.65
C VAL A 234 11.64 23.15 -7.08
N PHE A 235 12.28 22.33 -7.92
CA PHE A 235 12.95 21.10 -7.49
C PHE A 235 14.00 21.35 -6.39
N LEU A 236 14.89 22.33 -6.58
CA LEU A 236 15.89 22.69 -5.57
C LEU A 236 15.24 23.20 -4.26
N GLY A 237 14.17 24.00 -4.37
CA GLY A 237 13.39 24.46 -3.22
C GLY A 237 12.76 23.31 -2.43
N LEU A 238 12.26 22.28 -3.12
CA LEU A 238 11.69 21.09 -2.49
C LEU A 238 12.74 20.20 -1.83
N ILE A 239 13.96 20.13 -2.37
CA ILE A 239 15.09 19.47 -1.68
C ILE A 239 15.40 20.20 -0.37
N ILE A 240 15.46 21.53 -0.39
CA ILE A 240 15.70 22.33 0.83
C ILE A 240 14.56 22.10 1.84
N LEU A 241 13.31 22.10 1.38
CA LEU A 241 12.15 21.79 2.23
C LEU A 241 12.26 20.37 2.85
N CYS A 242 12.72 19.38 2.08
CA CYS A 242 12.95 18.03 2.57
C CYS A 242 13.99 18.00 3.69
N VAL A 243 15.11 18.70 3.52
CA VAL A 243 16.17 18.79 4.54
C VAL A 243 15.65 19.48 5.81
N ILE A 244 14.87 20.55 5.67
CA ILE A 244 14.24 21.24 6.81
C ILE A 244 13.28 20.30 7.54
N CYS A 245 12.40 19.61 6.83
CA CYS A 245 11.45 18.67 7.43
C CYS A 245 12.17 17.48 8.09
N MET A 246 13.25 16.99 7.49
CA MET A 246 14.07 15.92 8.04
C MET A 246 14.71 16.35 9.36
N PHE A 247 15.25 17.57 9.43
CA PHE A 247 15.81 18.11 10.66
C PHE A 247 14.77 18.18 11.79
N PHE A 248 13.55 18.64 11.51
CA PHE A 248 12.48 18.67 12.52
C PHE A 248 12.03 17.26 12.94
N THR A 249 12.01 16.31 12.01
CA THR A 249 11.62 14.93 12.28
C THR A 249 12.64 14.23 13.16
N LEU A 250 13.95 14.41 12.91
CA LEU A 250 15.02 13.84 13.73
C LEU A 250 15.04 14.38 15.17
N ARG A 251 14.52 15.59 15.39
CA ARG A 251 14.38 16.18 16.73
C ARG A 251 13.19 15.65 17.52
N ASN A 252 12.24 14.99 16.85
CA ASN A 252 11.02 14.55 17.49
C ASN A 252 11.14 13.08 17.94
N VAL A 253 10.98 12.86 19.25
CA VAL A 253 11.18 11.54 19.89
C VAL A 253 10.22 10.48 19.35
N TYR A 254 8.97 10.85 19.02
CA TYR A 254 7.93 9.91 18.58
C TYR A 254 8.16 9.36 17.17
N VAL A 255 8.86 10.10 16.31
CA VAL A 255 8.91 9.79 14.86
C VAL A 255 10.32 9.59 14.31
N ARG A 256 11.38 9.91 15.07
CA ARG A 256 12.76 9.82 14.58
C ARG A 256 13.15 8.40 14.13
N GLU A 257 12.62 7.37 14.79
CA GLU A 257 12.99 5.98 14.52
C GLU A 257 12.33 5.48 13.23
N LEU A 258 11.18 6.03 12.86
CA LEU A 258 10.47 5.69 11.64
C LEU A 258 11.22 6.15 10.38
N LEU A 259 12.09 7.16 10.50
CA LEU A 259 13.01 7.54 9.41
C LEU A 259 14.07 6.48 9.12
N ALA A 260 14.37 5.55 10.04
CA ALA A 260 15.37 4.51 9.81
C ALA A 260 14.73 3.22 9.28
N TYR A 261 13.60 2.79 9.85
CA TYR A 261 13.07 1.43 9.63
C TYR A 261 11.89 1.33 8.64
N GLY A 262 11.26 2.43 8.24
CA GLY A 262 10.03 2.40 7.41
C GLY A 262 10.23 2.19 5.90
N TRP A 263 11.45 2.28 5.37
CA TRP A 263 11.69 2.32 3.92
C TRP A 263 11.61 0.96 3.23
N GLY A 264 12.09 -0.09 3.89
CA GLY A 264 12.16 -1.44 3.32
C GLY A 264 10.79 -1.96 2.88
N PRO A 265 9.80 -2.03 3.80
CA PRO A 265 8.42 -2.42 3.47
C PRO A 265 7.80 -1.56 2.38
N LEU A 266 8.02 -0.24 2.42
CA LEU A 266 7.43 0.69 1.47
C LEU A 266 7.92 0.47 0.04
N PHE A 267 9.23 0.36 -0.18
CA PHE A 267 9.78 0.14 -1.52
C PHE A 267 9.55 -1.30 -2.01
N ALA A 268 9.57 -2.29 -1.11
CA ALA A 268 9.23 -3.67 -1.45
C ALA A 268 7.77 -3.77 -1.93
N ALA A 269 6.84 -3.16 -1.21
CA ALA A 269 5.44 -3.04 -1.60
C ALA A 269 5.27 -2.31 -2.94
N ALA A 270 6.03 -1.24 -3.17
CA ALA A 270 6.02 -0.51 -4.44
C ALA A 270 6.38 -1.41 -5.62
N ALA A 271 7.45 -2.21 -5.48
CA ALA A 271 7.89 -3.13 -6.52
C ALA A 271 6.83 -4.21 -6.82
N ILE A 272 6.16 -4.73 -5.78
CA ILE A 272 5.06 -5.69 -5.92
C ILE A 272 3.88 -5.02 -6.65
N SER A 273 3.40 -3.86 -6.19
CA SER A 273 2.27 -3.17 -6.82
C SER A 273 2.57 -2.71 -8.27
N SER A 274 3.83 -2.43 -8.62
CA SER A 274 4.22 -2.20 -10.01
C SER A 274 3.87 -3.38 -10.92
N MET A 275 3.93 -4.62 -10.43
CA MET A 275 3.46 -5.79 -11.19
C MET A 275 1.94 -5.75 -11.42
N ALA A 276 1.16 -5.28 -10.44
CA ALA A 276 -0.28 -5.09 -10.60
C ALA A 276 -0.58 -4.03 -11.66
N GLY A 277 0.20 -2.94 -11.70
CA GLY A 277 0.11 -1.89 -12.72
C GLY A 277 0.33 -2.42 -14.14
N LEU A 278 1.31 -3.31 -14.34
CA LEU A 278 1.56 -3.96 -15.64
C LEU A 278 0.39 -4.87 -16.07
N VAL A 279 -0.21 -5.61 -15.13
CA VAL A 279 -1.40 -6.43 -15.41
C VAL A 279 -2.58 -5.55 -15.80
N LEU A 280 -2.79 -4.43 -15.08
CA LEU A 280 -3.81 -3.44 -15.39
C LEU A 280 -3.64 -2.90 -16.81
N GLU A 281 -2.43 -2.45 -17.17
CA GLU A 281 -2.15 -1.85 -18.47
C GLU A 281 -2.43 -2.80 -19.64
N LYS A 282 -1.94 -4.04 -19.53
CA LYS A 282 -2.15 -5.07 -20.56
C LYS A 282 -3.63 -5.35 -20.80
N ASN A 283 -4.45 -5.35 -19.74
CA ASN A 283 -5.85 -5.74 -19.81
C ASN A 283 -6.81 -4.56 -19.99
N ALA A 284 -6.40 -3.34 -19.64
CA ALA A 284 -7.19 -2.12 -19.79
C ALA A 284 -7.61 -1.85 -21.24
N SER A 285 -6.80 -2.28 -22.21
CA SER A 285 -7.11 -2.14 -23.64
C SER A 285 -7.96 -3.30 -24.19
N HIS A 286 -8.01 -4.44 -23.52
CA HIS A 286 -8.72 -5.63 -23.97
C HIS A 286 -10.17 -5.70 -23.47
N TYR A 287 -10.47 -5.11 -22.30
CA TYR A 287 -11.78 -5.19 -21.69
C TYR A 287 -12.37 -3.80 -21.43
N GLU A 288 -13.58 -3.55 -21.95
CA GLU A 288 -14.33 -2.32 -21.67
C GLU A 288 -14.69 -2.25 -20.18
N GLY A 289 -14.46 -1.09 -19.56
CA GLY A 289 -14.76 -0.86 -18.14
C GLY A 289 -13.78 -1.47 -17.14
N TYR A 290 -12.73 -2.16 -17.59
CA TYR A 290 -11.70 -2.72 -16.71
C TYR A 290 -11.00 -1.66 -15.84
N PRO A 291 -10.57 -0.49 -16.38
CA PRO A 291 -9.92 0.55 -15.58
C PRO A 291 -10.83 1.16 -14.51
N LEU A 292 -12.15 1.19 -14.74
CA LEU A 292 -13.12 1.70 -13.77
C LEU A 292 -13.28 0.74 -12.57
N LEU A 293 -13.24 -0.57 -12.83
CA LEU A 293 -13.43 -1.59 -11.80
C LEU A 293 -12.15 -1.89 -11.01
N ALA A 294 -10.98 -1.73 -11.60
CA ALA A 294 -9.70 -2.08 -10.98
C ALA A 294 -9.47 -1.40 -9.61
N PRO A 295 -9.63 -0.08 -9.44
CA PRO A 295 -9.49 0.58 -8.14
C PRO A 295 -10.51 0.10 -7.10
N VAL A 296 -11.73 -0.23 -7.52
CA VAL A 296 -12.79 -0.70 -6.61
C VAL A 296 -12.53 -2.13 -6.13
N VAL A 297 -12.14 -3.01 -7.05
CA VAL A 297 -11.87 -4.43 -6.79
C VAL A 297 -10.68 -4.61 -5.85
N ALA A 298 -9.61 -3.84 -6.04
CA ALA A 298 -8.45 -3.88 -5.16
C ALA A 298 -8.64 -3.03 -3.89
N GLY A 299 -9.22 -1.84 -4.01
CA GLY A 299 -9.30 -0.85 -2.93
C GLY A 299 -10.19 -1.26 -1.77
N MET A 300 -11.37 -1.85 -2.03
CA MET A 300 -12.31 -2.20 -0.95
C MET A 300 -11.77 -3.30 -0.01
N PRO A 301 -11.27 -4.44 -0.51
CA PRO A 301 -10.55 -5.42 0.30
C PRO A 301 -9.36 -4.82 1.07
N SER A 302 -8.56 -3.96 0.41
CA SER A 302 -7.42 -3.28 1.03
C SER A 302 -7.82 -2.38 2.20
N ILE A 303 -8.89 -1.58 2.04
CA ILE A 303 -9.43 -0.72 3.11
C ILE A 303 -9.97 -1.56 4.28
N ALA A 304 -10.68 -2.65 4.00
CA ALA A 304 -11.18 -3.53 5.06
C ALA A 304 -10.03 -4.18 5.85
N ALA A 305 -9.00 -4.65 5.15
CA ALA A 305 -7.79 -5.18 5.75
C ALA A 305 -7.05 -4.12 6.59
N ALA A 306 -7.08 -2.86 6.15
CA ALA A 306 -6.52 -1.73 6.90
C ALA A 306 -7.25 -1.46 8.21
N VAL A 307 -8.59 -1.43 8.19
CA VAL A 307 -9.39 -1.24 9.40
C VAL A 307 -9.10 -2.37 10.39
N HIS A 308 -9.03 -3.62 9.92
CA HIS A 308 -8.69 -4.77 10.77
C HIS A 308 -7.28 -4.68 11.35
N THR A 309 -6.30 -4.33 10.52
CA THR A 309 -4.90 -4.16 10.95
C THR A 309 -4.77 -3.06 11.99
N SER A 310 -5.41 -1.91 11.77
CA SER A 310 -5.41 -0.77 12.71
C SER A 310 -6.00 -1.17 14.06
N ARG A 311 -7.16 -1.85 14.06
CA ARG A 311 -7.80 -2.34 15.29
C ARG A 311 -6.93 -3.35 16.03
N LEU A 312 -6.33 -4.29 15.31
CA LEU A 312 -5.47 -5.32 15.90
C LEU A 312 -4.19 -4.73 16.48
N SER A 313 -3.55 -3.82 15.75
CA SER A 313 -2.37 -3.08 16.20
C SER A 313 -2.68 -2.21 17.43
N SER A 314 -3.76 -1.42 17.38
CA SER A 314 -4.26 -0.67 18.54
C SER A 314 -4.49 -1.58 19.75
N ALA A 315 -5.07 -2.76 19.54
CA ALA A 315 -5.34 -3.70 20.62
C ALA A 315 -4.05 -4.29 21.24
N LEU A 316 -3.03 -4.54 20.41
CA LEU A 316 -1.70 -4.99 20.83
C LEU A 316 -0.99 -3.91 21.66
N HIS A 317 -0.91 -2.68 21.14
CA HIS A 317 -0.26 -1.56 21.81
C HIS A 317 -1.00 -1.14 23.10
N ALA A 318 -2.33 -1.20 23.12
CA ALA A 318 -3.14 -0.95 24.32
C ALA A 318 -3.09 -2.11 25.33
N ASN A 319 -2.34 -3.19 25.08
CA ASN A 319 -2.27 -4.41 25.90
C ASN A 319 -3.63 -5.08 26.17
N THR A 320 -4.64 -4.79 25.34
CA THR A 320 -5.97 -5.43 25.40
C THR A 320 -5.96 -6.80 24.76
N PHE A 321 -5.09 -7.01 23.77
CA PHE A 321 -4.80 -8.31 23.17
C PHE A 321 -3.32 -8.63 23.38
N LYS A 322 -3.03 -9.78 24.02
CA LYS A 322 -1.66 -10.24 24.26
C LYS A 322 -1.28 -11.29 23.22
N ALA A 323 -0.47 -10.91 22.24
CA ALA A 323 0.16 -11.84 21.31
C ALA A 323 1.44 -12.45 21.89
N ARG A 324 1.88 -13.57 21.32
CA ARG A 324 3.20 -14.15 21.60
C ARG A 324 4.29 -13.25 21.04
N THR A 325 5.38 -13.16 21.76
CA THR A 325 6.59 -12.46 21.37
C THR A 325 7.76 -13.43 21.34
N ARG A 326 8.77 -13.13 20.53
CA ARG A 326 9.98 -13.95 20.44
C ARG A 326 10.66 -14.04 21.82
N PRO A 327 11.13 -15.22 22.25
CA PRO A 327 11.92 -15.34 23.47
C PRO A 327 13.22 -14.55 23.33
N VAL A 328 13.39 -13.50 24.15
CA VAL A 328 14.51 -12.54 24.05
C VAL A 328 15.86 -13.19 24.39
N HIS A 329 15.89 -14.27 25.19
CA HIS A 329 17.07 -15.10 25.43
C HIS A 329 16.65 -16.56 25.70
N ALA A 330 17.56 -17.51 25.43
CA ALA A 330 17.43 -18.85 25.98
C ALA A 330 17.26 -18.73 27.51
N PRO A 331 16.33 -19.48 28.14
CA PRO A 331 16.18 -19.44 29.58
C PRO A 331 17.55 -19.69 30.21
N TYR A 332 17.97 -18.81 31.12
CA TYR A 332 19.21 -18.99 31.87
C TYR A 332 19.18 -20.38 32.49
N VAL A 333 20.00 -21.28 31.96
CA VAL A 333 20.24 -22.58 32.57
C VAL A 333 21.18 -22.28 33.73
N PRO A 334 20.74 -22.40 34.99
CA PRO A 334 21.68 -22.29 36.09
C PRO A 334 22.72 -23.37 35.88
N LEU A 335 24.00 -22.99 35.93
CA LEU A 335 25.05 -23.98 36.11
C LEU A 335 24.72 -24.70 37.41
N VAL A 336 24.24 -25.94 37.31
CA VAL A 336 24.21 -26.83 38.45
C VAL A 336 25.67 -27.01 38.81
N GLU A 337 26.09 -26.28 39.85
CA GLU A 337 27.35 -26.53 40.53
C GLU A 337 27.25 -28.00 40.96
N GLN A 338 28.00 -28.87 40.28
CA GLN A 338 28.18 -30.25 40.73
C GLN A 338 28.89 -30.13 42.07
N ASP A 339 28.09 -30.11 43.12
CA ASP A 339 28.56 -30.20 44.49
C ASP A 339 29.15 -31.62 44.61
N GLU A 340 30.44 -31.75 44.31
CA GLU A 340 31.26 -32.93 44.57
C GLU A 340 31.41 -33.09 46.10
N ARG A 341 30.31 -33.44 46.77
CA ARG A 341 30.31 -34.03 48.10
C ARG A 341 29.18 -35.04 48.22
N GLN A 342 29.43 -36.25 47.75
CA GLN A 342 29.02 -37.42 48.52
C GLN A 342 29.94 -38.61 48.26
N GLU A 343 30.34 -39.19 49.38
CA GLU A 343 31.31 -40.24 49.58
C GLU A 343 30.93 -41.56 48.88
N GLY A 344 31.95 -42.19 48.28
CA GLY A 344 32.19 -43.63 48.11
C GLY A 344 31.02 -44.63 48.08
N THR A 345 30.93 -45.42 47.00
CA THR A 345 31.60 -46.75 46.92
C THR A 345 31.23 -47.50 45.63
N ALA A 346 32.26 -48.11 45.04
CA ALA A 346 32.28 -49.37 44.25
C ALA A 346 31.52 -49.46 42.91
N ALA A 347 32.28 -49.50 41.80
CA ALA A 347 32.68 -50.74 41.11
C ALA A 347 32.77 -50.55 39.58
N ALA A 348 33.86 -51.09 39.04
CA ALA A 348 34.33 -51.06 37.67
C ALA A 348 33.37 -51.61 36.60
N SER A 349 33.40 -51.00 35.41
CA SER A 349 33.65 -51.69 34.15
C SER A 349 34.03 -50.68 33.05
N ASN A 350 35.30 -50.72 32.65
CA ASN A 350 35.81 -50.10 31.43
C ASN A 350 35.25 -50.87 30.23
N GLU A 351 34.50 -50.21 29.35
CA GLU A 351 34.37 -50.62 27.96
C GLU A 351 34.49 -49.37 27.08
N CYS A 352 35.59 -49.33 26.33
CA CYS A 352 35.91 -48.30 25.37
C CYS A 352 35.43 -48.81 24.01
N ASP A 353 34.22 -48.42 23.61
CA ASP A 353 33.72 -48.71 22.27
C ASP A 353 34.34 -47.74 21.24
N PRO A 354 34.74 -48.23 20.05
CA PRO A 354 35.28 -47.37 19.00
C PRO A 354 34.15 -46.52 18.38
N PRO A 355 34.42 -45.29 17.92
CA PRO A 355 33.40 -44.45 17.31
C PRO A 355 33.00 -45.06 15.97
N THR A 356 31.77 -45.56 15.92
CA THR A 356 31.22 -46.18 14.72
C THR A 356 30.72 -45.09 13.78
N GLN A 357 31.49 -44.90 12.71
CA GLN A 357 31.11 -44.46 11.36
C GLN A 357 30.33 -43.14 11.20
N LEU A 358 31.07 -42.14 10.70
CA LEU A 358 30.54 -41.05 9.89
C LEU A 358 29.72 -41.60 8.71
N ALA A 359 28.41 -41.37 8.72
CA ALA A 359 27.57 -41.39 7.53
C ALA A 359 27.06 -39.98 7.26
N ALA A 360 27.30 -39.53 6.02
CA ALA A 360 27.18 -38.16 5.59
C ALA A 360 25.72 -37.69 5.44
N SER A 361 25.40 -36.56 6.06
CA SER A 361 24.53 -35.54 5.49
C SER A 361 25.16 -34.18 5.74
N SER A 362 25.54 -33.53 4.64
CA SER A 362 26.47 -32.40 4.53
C SER A 362 25.86 -31.05 4.90
N LEU A 363 25.53 -30.85 6.18
CA LEU A 363 25.29 -29.53 6.77
C LEU A 363 25.94 -29.51 8.16
N SER A 364 26.64 -28.43 8.50
CA SER A 364 27.27 -28.33 9.83
C SER A 364 26.19 -28.40 10.93
N PRO A 365 26.44 -29.07 12.07
CA PRO A 365 25.46 -29.23 13.14
C PRO A 365 24.89 -27.90 13.66
N TRP A 366 25.72 -26.85 13.66
CA TRP A 366 25.30 -25.51 14.03
C TRP A 366 24.34 -24.89 12.99
N MET A 367 24.56 -25.11 11.69
CA MET A 367 23.65 -24.63 10.64
C MET A 367 22.31 -25.36 10.74
N VAL A 368 22.32 -26.68 10.94
CA VAL A 368 21.08 -27.44 11.12
C VAL A 368 20.32 -26.92 12.34
N SER A 369 21.00 -26.71 13.48
CA SER A 369 20.36 -26.15 14.68
C SER A 369 19.79 -24.74 14.48
N TRP A 370 20.48 -23.91 13.69
CA TRP A 370 20.03 -22.56 13.36
C TRP A 370 18.81 -22.60 12.43
N TRP A 371 18.83 -23.47 11.41
CA TRP A 371 17.70 -23.66 10.49
C TRP A 371 16.49 -24.26 11.19
N THR A 372 16.67 -25.21 12.12
CA THR A 372 15.56 -25.78 12.90
C THR A 372 14.99 -24.75 13.87
N GLN A 373 15.83 -23.97 14.57
CA GLN A 373 15.36 -22.87 15.42
C GLN A 373 14.61 -21.80 14.62
N LEU A 374 15.12 -21.44 13.44
CA LEU A 374 14.47 -20.49 12.54
C LEU A 374 13.15 -21.06 12.03
N ALA A 375 13.10 -22.34 11.65
CA ALA A 375 11.87 -23.01 11.22
C ALA A 375 10.83 -23.08 12.36
N GLU A 376 11.24 -23.41 13.58
CA GLU A 376 10.37 -23.40 14.76
C GLU A 376 9.85 -22.00 15.07
N GLN A 377 10.72 -20.98 15.06
CA GLN A 377 10.32 -19.59 15.26
C GLN A 377 9.36 -19.10 14.16
N LEU A 378 9.56 -19.53 12.91
CA LEU A 378 8.65 -19.24 11.80
C LEU A 378 7.30 -19.92 11.99
N ILE A 379 7.28 -21.23 12.30
CA ILE A 379 6.05 -21.98 12.54
C ILE A 379 5.29 -21.38 13.73
N GLU A 380 5.98 -21.01 14.80
CA GLU A 380 5.38 -20.40 15.98
C GLU A 380 4.80 -19.01 15.65
N SER A 381 5.53 -18.18 14.90
CA SER A 381 5.07 -16.85 14.47
C SER A 381 3.85 -16.89 13.55
N LEU A 382 3.72 -17.95 12.74
CA LEU A 382 2.58 -18.18 11.83
C LEU A 382 1.43 -18.95 12.48
N SER A 383 1.64 -19.50 13.67
CA SER A 383 0.58 -20.22 14.37
C SER A 383 -0.56 -19.26 14.73
N PRO A 384 -1.83 -19.63 14.46
CA PRO A 384 -2.96 -18.74 14.69
C PRO A 384 -3.05 -18.36 16.16
N GLN A 385 -3.21 -17.05 16.44
CA GLN A 385 -3.33 -16.53 17.80
C GLN A 385 -4.62 -15.71 17.94
N GLY A 386 -5.44 -16.05 18.92
CA GLY A 386 -6.71 -15.39 19.21
C GLY A 386 -7.90 -15.99 18.46
N ASP A 387 -8.97 -16.27 19.21
CA ASP A 387 -10.22 -16.87 18.70
C ASP A 387 -11.25 -15.82 18.20
N ASP A 388 -10.86 -14.55 18.06
CA ASP A 388 -11.81 -13.47 17.75
C ASP A 388 -11.88 -13.11 16.25
N TRP A 389 -12.39 -14.06 15.47
CA TRP A 389 -12.65 -13.89 14.03
C TRP A 389 -13.89 -13.04 13.72
N ILE A 390 -14.56 -12.49 14.72
CA ILE A 390 -15.79 -11.72 14.54
C ILE A 390 -15.52 -10.43 13.77
N VAL A 391 -14.44 -9.72 14.10
CA VAL A 391 -14.08 -8.45 13.43
C VAL A 391 -13.81 -8.68 11.94
N PRO A 392 -12.89 -9.59 11.53
CA PRO A 392 -12.72 -9.94 10.12
C PRO A 392 -14.01 -10.35 9.42
N LEU A 393 -14.81 -11.22 10.02
CA LEU A 393 -16.04 -11.73 9.41
C LEU A 393 -17.09 -10.63 9.21
N THR A 394 -17.19 -9.71 10.16
CA THR A 394 -18.05 -8.52 10.07
C THR A 394 -17.60 -7.59 8.95
N LEU A 395 -16.29 -7.39 8.79
CA LEU A 395 -15.74 -6.57 7.72
C LEU A 395 -15.95 -7.20 6.33
N VAL A 396 -15.77 -8.53 6.18
CA VAL A 396 -16.14 -9.24 4.94
C VAL A 396 -17.61 -9.00 4.62
N PHE A 397 -18.50 -9.19 5.60
CA PHE A 397 -19.93 -8.96 5.41
C PHE A 397 -20.22 -7.52 4.95
N ASN A 398 -19.59 -6.52 5.58
CA ASN A 398 -19.74 -5.13 5.19
C ASN A 398 -19.25 -4.88 3.75
N VAL A 399 -18.12 -5.46 3.37
CA VAL A 399 -17.56 -5.38 2.02
C VAL A 399 -18.53 -5.99 0.99
N VAL A 400 -19.13 -7.15 1.27
CA VAL A 400 -20.14 -7.76 0.39
C VAL A 400 -21.34 -6.83 0.22
N MET A 401 -21.89 -6.30 1.31
CA MET A 401 -23.05 -5.39 1.26
C MET A 401 -22.74 -4.14 0.42
N ILE A 402 -21.57 -3.55 0.62
CA ILE A 402 -21.12 -2.36 -0.11
C ILE A 402 -21.00 -2.64 -1.61
N GLN A 403 -20.39 -3.76 -1.99
CA GLN A 403 -20.26 -4.14 -3.39
C GLN A 403 -21.61 -4.37 -4.06
N VAL A 404 -22.52 -5.09 -3.41
CA VAL A 404 -23.86 -5.34 -3.96
C VAL A 404 -24.57 -4.01 -4.21
N VAL A 405 -24.54 -3.08 -3.25
CA VAL A 405 -25.13 -1.74 -3.43
C VAL A 405 -24.46 -1.00 -4.58
N PHE A 406 -23.13 -0.99 -4.63
CA PHE A 406 -22.36 -0.29 -5.66
C PHE A 406 -22.67 -0.77 -7.08
N PHE A 407 -22.57 -2.08 -7.32
CA PHE A 407 -22.83 -2.64 -8.64
C PHE A 407 -24.30 -2.52 -9.04
N THR A 408 -25.22 -2.59 -8.08
CA THR A 408 -26.64 -2.28 -8.33
C THR A 408 -26.81 -0.83 -8.76
N VAL A 409 -26.13 0.12 -8.12
CA VAL A 409 -26.16 1.53 -8.52
C VAL A 409 -25.57 1.71 -9.92
N LEU A 410 -24.43 1.10 -10.25
CA LEU A 410 -23.83 1.18 -11.59
C LEU A 410 -24.76 0.64 -12.69
N PHE A 411 -25.45 -0.46 -12.39
CA PHE A 411 -26.44 -1.04 -13.30
C PHE A 411 -27.65 -0.11 -13.48
N MET A 412 -28.17 0.46 -12.40
CA MET A 412 -29.33 1.35 -12.41
C MET A 412 -29.05 2.70 -13.08
N THR A 413 -27.84 3.23 -12.94
CA THR A 413 -27.42 4.48 -13.62
C THR A 413 -27.07 4.27 -15.09
N GLY A 414 -26.94 3.02 -15.53
CA GLY A 414 -26.57 2.68 -16.91
C GLY A 414 -25.10 2.95 -17.24
N VAL A 415 -24.27 3.31 -16.26
CA VAL A 415 -22.83 3.57 -16.45
C VAL A 415 -22.11 2.33 -17.00
N MET A 416 -22.54 1.15 -16.53
CA MET A 416 -22.04 -0.14 -17.00
C MET A 416 -23.20 -1.12 -17.14
N GLN A 417 -23.27 -1.80 -18.27
CA GLN A 417 -24.20 -2.90 -18.51
C GLN A 417 -23.44 -4.22 -18.46
N PHE A 418 -23.96 -5.17 -17.68
CA PHE A 418 -23.42 -6.51 -17.52
C PHE A 418 -24.55 -7.48 -17.18
N GLY A 419 -24.37 -8.76 -17.48
CA GLY A 419 -25.30 -9.81 -17.11
C GLY A 419 -25.14 -10.30 -15.67
N LEU A 420 -26.09 -11.15 -15.26
CA LEU A 420 -26.14 -11.70 -13.92
C LEU A 420 -24.95 -12.62 -13.60
N ALA A 421 -24.39 -13.29 -14.63
CA ALA A 421 -23.23 -14.15 -14.48
C ALA A 421 -21.98 -13.35 -14.07
N PHE A 422 -21.70 -12.24 -14.77
CA PHE A 422 -20.60 -11.34 -14.38
C PHE A 422 -20.82 -10.76 -12.98
N PHE A 423 -22.02 -10.27 -12.68
CA PHE A 423 -22.34 -9.69 -11.37
C PHE A 423 -22.07 -10.67 -10.22
N VAL A 424 -22.62 -11.89 -10.29
CA VAL A 424 -22.45 -12.89 -9.24
C VAL A 424 -21.00 -13.33 -9.12
N CYS A 425 -20.33 -13.58 -10.26
CA CYS A 425 -18.91 -13.98 -10.28
C CYS A 425 -18.02 -12.90 -9.67
N LEU A 426 -18.27 -11.63 -10.01
CA LEU A 426 -17.49 -10.50 -9.53
C LEU A 426 -17.67 -10.28 -8.02
N VAL A 427 -18.91 -10.21 -7.54
CA VAL A 427 -19.19 -10.03 -6.10
C VAL A 427 -18.60 -11.19 -5.29
N PHE A 428 -18.73 -12.44 -5.77
CA PHE A 428 -18.14 -13.60 -5.11
C PHE A 428 -16.61 -13.51 -5.07
N SER A 429 -15.99 -13.18 -6.20
CA SER A 429 -14.55 -13.03 -6.36
C SER A 429 -13.95 -11.96 -5.45
N ILE A 430 -14.56 -10.76 -5.37
CA ILE A 430 -14.06 -9.71 -4.49
C ILE A 430 -14.33 -10.06 -3.02
N SER A 431 -15.42 -10.77 -2.71
CA SER A 431 -15.67 -11.28 -1.34
C SER A 431 -14.61 -12.28 -0.89
N LEU A 432 -14.19 -13.17 -1.80
CA LEU A 432 -13.07 -14.10 -1.57
C LEU A 432 -11.76 -13.35 -1.36
N LEU A 433 -11.49 -12.33 -2.19
CA LEU A 433 -10.32 -11.47 -2.04
C LEU A 433 -10.33 -10.71 -0.69
N ALA A 434 -11.47 -10.21 -0.25
CA ALA A 434 -11.62 -9.56 1.06
C ALA A 434 -11.34 -10.52 2.21
N GLY A 435 -11.86 -11.75 2.14
CA GLY A 435 -11.54 -12.80 3.12
C GLY A 435 -10.05 -13.12 3.15
N PHE A 436 -9.43 -13.30 1.98
CA PHE A 436 -7.99 -13.50 1.86
C PHE A 436 -7.20 -12.32 2.44
N ALA A 437 -7.54 -11.09 2.07
CA ALA A 437 -6.88 -9.87 2.53
C ALA A 437 -6.91 -9.74 4.06
N LEU A 438 -8.06 -10.01 4.68
CA LEU A 438 -8.23 -9.93 6.13
C LEU A 438 -7.47 -11.03 6.87
N VAL A 439 -7.49 -12.26 6.37
CA VAL A 439 -6.70 -13.37 6.94
C VAL A 439 -5.21 -13.06 6.81
N PHE A 440 -4.77 -12.64 5.62
CA PHE A 440 -3.38 -12.27 5.36
C PHE A 440 -2.93 -11.15 6.29
N ALA A 441 -3.69 -10.05 6.36
CA ALA A 441 -3.40 -8.92 7.23
C ALA A 441 -3.35 -9.32 8.72
N HIS A 442 -4.28 -10.16 9.18
CA HIS A 442 -4.28 -10.67 10.55
C HIS A 442 -3.00 -11.46 10.85
N THR A 443 -2.67 -12.43 9.99
CA THR A 443 -1.46 -13.25 10.16
C THR A 443 -0.18 -12.43 10.06
N LEU A 444 -0.11 -11.50 9.12
CA LEU A 444 1.05 -10.63 8.91
C LEU A 444 1.26 -9.68 10.09
N CYS A 445 0.18 -9.11 10.64
CA CYS A 445 0.26 -8.24 11.81
C CYS A 445 0.85 -8.97 13.02
N LEU A 446 0.35 -10.17 13.33
CA LEU A 446 0.87 -10.99 14.44
C LEU A 446 2.28 -11.51 14.18
N PHE A 447 2.58 -11.86 12.92
CA PHE A 447 3.93 -12.24 12.51
C PHE A 447 4.91 -11.08 12.75
N LEU A 448 4.60 -9.88 12.26
CA LEU A 448 5.46 -8.70 12.43
C LEU A 448 5.64 -8.35 13.90
N TRP A 449 4.57 -8.42 14.70
CA TRP A 449 4.62 -8.23 16.14
C TRP A 449 5.55 -9.23 16.83
N TYR A 450 5.52 -10.50 16.44
CA TYR A 450 6.42 -11.53 16.97
C TYR A 450 7.89 -11.21 16.68
N TRP A 451 8.18 -10.60 15.54
CA TRP A 451 9.53 -10.21 15.08
C TRP A 451 9.96 -8.80 15.51
N ASP A 452 9.25 -8.16 16.45
CA ASP A 452 9.55 -6.82 16.97
C ASP A 452 9.49 -5.70 15.91
N TYR A 453 8.63 -5.89 14.90
CA TYR A 453 8.28 -4.86 13.92
C TYR A 453 6.92 -4.26 14.25
N ASP A 454 6.85 -2.93 14.26
CA ASP A 454 5.59 -2.21 14.47
C ASP A 454 4.62 -2.41 13.28
N PRO A 455 3.46 -3.08 13.50
CA PRO A 455 2.51 -3.36 12.43
C PRO A 455 1.89 -2.08 11.84
N ASP A 456 1.83 -0.96 12.57
CA ASP A 456 1.30 0.32 12.07
C ASP A 456 2.12 0.92 10.93
N THR A 457 3.39 0.52 10.81
CA THR A 457 4.28 1.04 9.77
C THR A 457 4.57 -0.01 8.69
N THR A 458 4.56 -1.30 9.06
CA THR A 458 5.11 -2.37 8.22
C THR A 458 4.07 -3.30 7.62
N CYS A 459 2.91 -3.49 8.25
CA CYS A 459 1.92 -4.48 7.79
C CYS A 459 1.15 -4.01 6.55
N MET A 460 0.77 -2.73 6.51
CA MET A 460 -0.10 -2.21 5.46
C MET A 460 0.52 -2.18 4.07
N PRO A 461 1.77 -1.70 3.86
CA PRO A 461 2.37 -1.70 2.54
C PRO A 461 2.37 -3.08 1.87
N PHE A 462 2.67 -4.14 2.61
CA PHE A 462 2.66 -5.50 2.06
C PHE A 462 1.24 -6.01 1.79
N THR A 463 0.31 -5.72 2.69
CA THR A 463 -1.09 -6.14 2.54
C THR A 463 -1.72 -5.52 1.31
N THR A 464 -1.60 -4.21 1.12
CA THR A 464 -2.17 -3.49 -0.03
C THR A 464 -1.55 -3.95 -1.33
N ALA A 465 -0.21 -4.05 -1.40
CA ALA A 465 0.47 -4.47 -2.62
C ALA A 465 0.10 -5.89 -3.06
N LEU A 466 -0.07 -6.82 -2.10
CA LEU A 466 -0.51 -8.18 -2.42
C LEU A 466 -1.96 -8.22 -2.90
N VAL A 467 -2.84 -7.45 -2.25
CA VAL A 467 -4.25 -7.32 -2.62
C VAL A 467 -4.40 -6.67 -3.99
N ASP A 468 -3.56 -5.69 -4.35
CA ASP A 468 -3.56 -5.06 -5.68
C ASP A 468 -3.29 -6.09 -6.77
N ILE A 469 -2.22 -6.89 -6.66
CA ILE A 469 -1.92 -7.94 -7.65
C ILE A 469 -3.05 -8.95 -7.71
N CYS A 470 -3.50 -9.46 -6.55
CA CYS A 470 -4.56 -10.47 -6.50
C CYS A 470 -5.86 -9.93 -7.09
N GLY A 471 -6.19 -8.66 -6.81
CA GLY A 471 -7.35 -7.95 -7.36
C GLY A 471 -7.32 -7.86 -8.87
N GLN A 472 -6.18 -7.50 -9.45
CA GLN A 472 -6.01 -7.46 -10.91
C GLN A 472 -6.17 -8.86 -11.54
N LEU A 473 -5.56 -9.88 -10.95
CA LEU A 473 -5.65 -11.26 -11.46
C LEU A 473 -7.08 -11.82 -11.36
N ILE A 474 -7.77 -11.56 -10.24
CA ILE A 474 -9.14 -11.99 -10.00
C ILE A 474 -10.11 -11.25 -10.93
N LEU A 475 -9.90 -9.95 -11.17
CA LEU A 475 -10.70 -9.17 -12.11
C LEU A 475 -10.55 -9.74 -13.52
N LEU A 476 -9.32 -9.99 -13.97
CA LEU A 476 -9.03 -10.63 -15.24
C LEU A 476 -9.72 -11.99 -15.36
N LEU A 477 -9.65 -12.83 -14.33
CA LEU A 477 -10.32 -14.14 -14.30
C LEU A 477 -11.83 -13.98 -14.44
N THR A 478 -12.42 -13.01 -13.73
CA THR A 478 -13.86 -12.73 -13.76
C THR A 478 -14.34 -12.32 -15.15
N TYR A 479 -13.60 -11.45 -15.85
CA TYR A 479 -13.90 -11.08 -17.23
C TYR A 479 -13.85 -12.29 -18.19
N ASN A 480 -12.80 -13.11 -18.09
CA ASN A 480 -12.68 -14.31 -18.92
C ASN A 480 -13.83 -15.30 -18.69
N VAL A 481 -14.20 -15.53 -17.42
CA VAL A 481 -15.32 -16.42 -17.07
C VAL A 481 -16.64 -15.87 -17.59
N ALA A 482 -16.88 -14.56 -17.46
CA ALA A 482 -18.11 -13.95 -17.94
C ALA A 482 -18.24 -14.03 -19.47
N ILE A 483 -17.16 -13.77 -20.20
CA ILE A 483 -17.13 -13.88 -21.67
C ILE A 483 -17.32 -15.33 -22.11
N PHE A 484 -16.72 -16.29 -21.41
CA PHE A 484 -16.94 -17.72 -21.65
C PHE A 484 -18.41 -18.12 -21.45
N LEU A 485 -19.08 -17.52 -20.47
CA LEU A 485 -20.53 -17.71 -20.22
C LEU A 485 -21.43 -16.93 -21.20
N GLY A 486 -20.85 -16.20 -22.16
CA GLY A 486 -21.58 -15.44 -23.18
C GLY A 486 -22.08 -14.07 -22.73
N ASP A 487 -21.59 -13.55 -21.60
CA ASP A 487 -21.98 -12.24 -21.08
C ASP A 487 -21.32 -11.11 -21.89
N ARG A 488 -22.05 -9.99 -22.06
CA ARG A 488 -21.53 -8.80 -22.74
C ARG A 488 -21.45 -7.65 -21.75
N ILE A 489 -20.22 -7.19 -21.52
CA ILE A 489 -19.92 -6.08 -20.61
C ILE A 489 -19.63 -4.86 -21.48
N THR A 490 -20.40 -3.80 -21.29
CA THR A 490 -20.25 -2.54 -22.04
C THR A 490 -20.33 -1.36 -21.10
N THR A 491 -19.54 -0.31 -21.37
CA THR A 491 -19.57 0.95 -20.61
C THR A 491 -20.10 2.09 -21.46
N THR A 492 -20.73 3.07 -20.82
CA THR A 492 -21.19 4.31 -21.48
C THR A 492 -20.21 5.48 -21.31
N LEU A 493 -19.10 5.26 -20.59
CA LEU A 493 -18.04 6.24 -20.34
C LEU A 493 -17.03 6.27 -21.48
#